data_AF-A0AAE4B3I8-F1
#
_entry.id   AF-A0AAE4B3I8-F1
#
_cell.length_a   1.000
_cell.length_b   1.000
_cell.length_c   1.000
_cell.angle_alpha   90.00
_cell.angle_beta   90.00
_cell.angle_gamma   90.00
#
_symmetry.space_group_name_H-M   'P 1'
#
loop_
_entity.id
_entity.type
_entity.pdbx_description
1 polymer ?
#
loop_
_entity_poly.entity_id
_entity_poly.type
_entity_poly.pdbx_seq_one_letter_code
_entity_poly.pdbx_strand_id
1 'polypeptide(L)'
;MNRYAAYVDTLIEADVPILVLLKRQAGRGTSYFFASAMPDDDGDVAYYIVVSAKPSVVKRYFRGQCDLRFLYTYAKDAVFFCAGADDILSERVKLVLFEGEVTEDHLPAPRLFSSSHTSDYGFEEGQSGEEVLFVDGEWEMPEFGDFYSRYSDVYLFLASIERVTDKSVSQVARSRVQSAITSKPFKGGGSYGGLFSDLRRALPYRERPGLDKINYASPGHMEIIGNSEIFGRLEGLVQNFLDHSKEIHEVHDKLRSFLSKGGFLKVNARTPTLSQEQLGFVVSNSKALDARLKLEAYSDLVQISEQNVLVVAKILLAVYRRLEFASRFFAQGRIGFEQS
;
A
#
# COMPACT_ATOMS: atom_id res chain seq x y z
N MET A 1 39.21 -7.59 -2.00
CA MET A 1 38.53 -8.62 -2.81
C MET A 1 37.67 -7.91 -3.86
N ASN A 2 38.02 -8.03 -5.15
CA ASN A 2 37.32 -7.29 -6.20
C ASN A 2 35.90 -7.85 -6.40
N ARG A 3 34.90 -6.96 -6.43
CA ARG A 3 33.53 -7.29 -6.81
C ARG A 3 33.23 -6.63 -8.16
N TYR A 4 32.26 -7.19 -8.89
CA TYR A 4 31.79 -6.60 -10.14
C TYR A 4 30.28 -6.44 -10.09
N ALA A 5 29.78 -5.37 -10.70
CA ALA A 5 28.36 -5.12 -10.94
C ALA A 5 28.17 -4.69 -12.40
N ALA A 6 26.95 -4.75 -12.88
CA ALA A 6 26.57 -4.28 -14.20
C ALA A 6 25.81 -2.95 -14.07
N TYR A 7 26.09 -2.01 -14.96
CA TYR A 7 25.27 -0.83 -15.17
C TYR A 7 23.81 -1.22 -15.42
N VAL A 8 22.90 -0.38 -14.93
CA VAL A 8 21.46 -0.57 -15.10
C VAL A 8 20.85 0.68 -15.69
N ASP A 9 21.04 1.82 -15.03
CA ASP A 9 20.52 3.10 -15.50
C ASP A 9 21.26 4.27 -14.84
N THR A 10 21.20 5.43 -15.49
CA THR A 10 21.61 6.71 -14.93
C THR A 10 20.38 7.39 -14.37
N LEU A 11 20.30 7.47 -13.04
CA LEU A 11 19.12 8.00 -12.33
C LEU A 11 19.10 9.52 -12.29
N ILE A 12 20.28 10.15 -12.20
CA ILE A 12 20.42 11.60 -12.25
C ILE A 12 21.58 11.89 -13.19
N GLU A 13 21.28 12.67 -14.22
CA GLU A 13 22.22 13.11 -15.24
C GLU A 13 22.17 14.63 -15.34
N ALA A 14 23.35 15.23 -15.46
CA ALA A 14 23.50 16.61 -15.89
C ALA A 14 24.36 16.60 -17.17
N ASP A 15 25.56 17.17 -17.12
CA ASP A 15 26.56 16.98 -18.18
C ASP A 15 27.30 15.63 -18.05
N VAL A 16 27.23 15.03 -16.85
CA VAL A 16 27.82 13.74 -16.50
C VAL A 16 26.83 12.92 -15.67
N PRO A 17 26.98 11.57 -15.61
CA PRO A 17 26.19 10.75 -14.71
C PRO A 17 26.48 11.12 -13.25
N ILE A 18 25.51 11.68 -12.54
CA ILE A 18 25.69 12.06 -11.12
C ILE A 18 25.32 10.88 -10.21
N LEU A 19 24.25 10.18 -10.56
CA LEU A 19 23.75 9.03 -9.81
C LEU A 19 23.50 7.87 -10.75
N VAL A 20 24.20 6.76 -10.52
CA VAL A 20 24.09 5.55 -11.34
C VAL A 20 23.58 4.39 -10.51
N LEU A 21 22.63 3.63 -11.06
CA LEU A 21 22.17 2.37 -10.50
C LEU A 21 22.94 1.21 -11.12
N LEU A 22 23.51 0.36 -10.26
CA LEU A 22 24.17 -0.87 -10.64
C LEU A 22 23.42 -2.08 -10.05
N LYS A 23 23.54 -3.24 -10.71
CA LYS A 23 23.05 -4.51 -10.18
C LYS A 23 24.08 -5.61 -10.31
N ARG A 24 24.01 -6.57 -9.39
CA ARG A 24 24.77 -7.82 -9.48
C ARG A 24 23.83 -8.99 -9.26
N GLN A 25 23.82 -9.92 -10.20
CA GLN A 25 23.23 -11.24 -10.01
C GLN A 25 24.26 -12.13 -9.30
N ALA A 26 23.91 -12.69 -8.14
CA ALA A 26 24.69 -13.73 -7.47
C ALA A 26 23.73 -14.88 -7.14
N GLY A 27 24.20 -16.13 -7.07
CA GLY A 27 23.36 -17.35 -7.07
C GLY A 27 22.19 -17.45 -6.06
N ARG A 28 22.01 -16.50 -5.12
CA ARG A 28 20.85 -16.41 -4.20
C ARG A 28 19.97 -15.17 -4.40
N GLY A 29 20.25 -14.29 -5.36
CA GLY A 29 19.43 -13.11 -5.65
C GLY A 29 20.18 -11.95 -6.32
N THR A 30 19.48 -10.82 -6.46
CA THR A 30 20.01 -9.59 -7.03
C THR A 30 20.39 -8.61 -5.93
N SER A 31 21.63 -8.13 -5.95
CA SER A 31 22.08 -6.98 -5.15
C SER A 31 22.05 -5.73 -6.02
N TYR A 32 21.63 -4.61 -5.43
CA TYR A 32 21.65 -3.31 -6.09
C TYR A 32 22.70 -2.41 -5.45
N PHE A 33 23.20 -1.45 -6.20
CA PHE A 33 24.16 -0.48 -5.72
C PHE A 33 23.83 0.89 -6.29
N PHE A 34 23.88 1.91 -5.44
CA PHE A 34 23.76 3.30 -5.86
C PHE A 34 25.15 3.91 -5.86
N ALA A 35 25.56 4.48 -6.98
CA ALA A 35 26.86 5.09 -7.19
C ALA A 35 26.67 6.60 -7.36
N SER A 36 27.19 7.39 -6.42
CA SER A 36 27.14 8.86 -6.48
C SER A 36 28.51 9.39 -6.90
N ALA A 37 28.52 10.29 -7.88
CA ALA A 37 29.73 10.92 -8.39
C ALA A 37 30.42 11.76 -7.31
N MET A 38 31.74 11.66 -7.25
CA MET A 38 32.61 12.44 -6.38
C MET A 38 33.52 13.30 -7.26
N PRO A 39 33.45 14.63 -7.16
CA PRO A 39 34.26 15.52 -7.99
C PRO A 39 35.72 15.56 -7.52
N ASP A 40 36.65 15.87 -8.43
CA ASP A 40 37.99 16.36 -8.09
C ASP A 40 38.00 17.89 -7.89
N ASP A 41 39.21 18.43 -7.66
CA ASP A 41 39.45 19.86 -7.46
C ASP A 41 39.09 20.72 -8.68
N ASP A 42 39.10 20.13 -9.89
CA ASP A 42 38.75 20.80 -11.15
C ASP A 42 37.23 20.72 -11.44
N GLY A 43 36.49 19.94 -10.65
CA GLY A 43 35.05 19.73 -10.78
C GLY A 43 34.65 18.57 -11.67
N ASP A 44 35.63 17.82 -12.20
CA ASP A 44 35.40 16.62 -13.00
C ASP A 44 35.13 15.41 -12.08
N VAL A 45 34.46 14.38 -12.59
CA VAL A 45 34.15 13.19 -11.78
C VAL A 45 35.40 12.33 -11.60
N ALA A 46 36.00 12.38 -10.41
CA ALA A 46 37.17 11.59 -10.07
C ALA A 46 36.84 10.09 -9.91
N TYR A 47 35.76 9.79 -9.18
CA TYR A 47 35.32 8.44 -8.88
C TYR A 47 33.86 8.45 -8.40
N TYR A 48 33.31 7.27 -8.14
CA TYR A 48 31.99 7.12 -7.54
C TYR A 48 32.09 6.46 -6.18
N ILE A 49 31.40 7.04 -5.19
CA ILE A 49 31.13 6.38 -3.91
C ILE A 49 29.86 5.53 -4.06
N VAL A 50 29.99 4.23 -3.81
CA VAL A 50 28.98 3.23 -4.14
C VAL A 50 28.46 2.55 -2.87
N VAL A 51 27.16 2.60 -2.62
CA VAL A 51 26.54 1.92 -1.48
C VAL A 51 25.71 0.73 -1.94
N SER A 52 25.89 -0.44 -1.30
CA SER A 52 25.05 -1.61 -1.57
C SER A 52 23.68 -1.48 -0.90
N ALA A 53 22.62 -1.84 -1.61
CA ALA A 53 21.25 -1.82 -1.10
C ALA A 53 20.52 -3.15 -1.33
N LYS A 54 19.75 -3.59 -0.33
CA LYS A 54 18.84 -4.74 -0.47
C LYS A 54 17.65 -4.37 -1.35
N PRO A 55 17.05 -5.33 -2.10
CA PRO A 55 15.88 -5.07 -2.93
C PRO A 55 14.71 -4.40 -2.21
N SER A 56 14.52 -4.67 -0.91
CA SER A 56 13.47 -4.01 -0.11
C SER A 56 13.76 -2.53 0.15
N VAL A 57 15.01 -2.13 0.33
CA VAL A 57 15.42 -0.73 0.54
C VAL A 57 15.35 0.05 -0.77
N VAL A 58 15.81 -0.57 -1.87
CA VAL A 58 15.67 -0.02 -3.23
C VAL A 58 14.21 0.32 -3.53
N LYS A 59 13.29 -0.63 -3.27
CA LYS A 59 11.86 -0.40 -3.43
C LYS A 59 11.30 0.73 -2.55
N ARG A 60 11.89 1.00 -1.38
CA ARG A 60 11.47 2.12 -0.52
C ARG A 60 11.91 3.46 -1.11
N TYR A 61 13.16 3.54 -1.57
CA TYR A 61 13.73 4.74 -2.19
C TYR A 61 12.92 5.18 -3.42
N PHE A 62 12.69 4.25 -4.34
CA PHE A 62 11.90 4.53 -5.55
C PHE A 62 10.40 4.76 -5.30
N ARG A 63 9.93 4.54 -4.07
CA ARG A 63 8.55 4.89 -3.64
C ARG A 63 8.51 6.19 -2.84
N GLY A 64 9.60 6.95 -2.80
CA GLY A 64 9.72 8.16 -1.99
C GLY A 64 9.68 7.94 -0.47
N GLN A 65 9.81 6.69 0.01
CA GLN A 65 9.69 6.37 1.44
C GLN A 65 10.99 6.58 2.24
N CYS A 66 12.07 6.91 1.54
CA CYS A 66 13.34 7.38 2.07
C CYS A 66 14.08 8.13 0.97
N ASP A 67 14.92 9.10 1.33
CA ASP A 67 15.79 9.79 0.39
C ASP A 67 17.06 8.97 0.13
N LEU A 68 17.90 9.41 -0.83
CA LEU A 68 19.13 8.71 -1.17
C LEU A 68 20.11 8.70 0.00
N ARG A 69 20.18 9.81 0.75
CA ARG A 69 21.06 9.96 1.91
C ARG A 69 20.79 8.87 2.96
N PHE A 70 19.53 8.51 3.23
CA PHE A 70 19.19 7.39 4.10
C PHE A 70 19.86 6.07 3.69
N LEU A 71 20.05 5.81 2.39
CA LEU A 71 20.74 4.61 1.91
C LEU A 71 22.21 4.62 2.32
N TYR A 72 22.85 5.79 2.31
CA TYR A 72 24.24 5.98 2.68
C TYR A 72 24.47 6.04 4.19
N THR A 73 23.47 6.39 5.00
CA THR A 73 23.69 6.60 6.44
C THR A 73 23.07 5.53 7.33
N TYR A 74 21.88 5.02 6.97
CA TYR A 74 21.06 4.21 7.88
C TYR A 74 20.62 2.86 7.30
N ALA A 75 20.93 2.56 6.04
CA ALA A 75 20.58 1.27 5.46
C ALA A 75 21.35 0.14 6.17
N LYS A 76 20.60 -0.75 6.81
CA LYS A 76 21.16 -1.89 7.52
C LYS A 76 21.97 -2.80 6.59
N ASP A 77 23.19 -3.14 7.03
CA ASP A 77 24.16 -3.99 6.32
C ASP A 77 24.66 -3.38 4.99
N ALA A 78 24.60 -2.04 4.86
CA ALA A 78 25.21 -1.34 3.73
C ALA A 78 26.73 -1.54 3.74
N VAL A 79 27.28 -1.82 2.56
CA VAL A 79 28.73 -1.91 2.32
C VAL A 79 29.08 -0.89 1.27
N PHE A 80 30.14 -0.13 1.53
CA PHE A 80 30.64 0.93 0.66
C PHE A 80 31.75 0.42 -0.25
N PHE A 81 31.74 0.90 -1.48
CA PHE A 81 32.73 0.63 -2.51
C PHE A 81 33.09 1.93 -3.23
N CYS A 82 34.19 1.91 -3.96
CA CYS A 82 34.51 2.86 -5.01
C CYS A 82 34.44 2.19 -6.38
N ALA A 83 34.07 2.98 -7.39
CA ALA A 83 34.16 2.64 -8.80
C ALA A 83 34.85 3.79 -9.56
N GLY A 84 35.53 3.48 -10.66
CA GLY A 84 36.15 4.49 -11.50
C GLY A 84 35.10 5.23 -12.34
N ALA A 85 35.44 6.44 -12.79
CA ALA A 85 34.54 7.18 -13.67
C ALA A 85 34.46 6.56 -15.06
N ASP A 86 35.58 6.09 -15.61
CA ASP A 86 35.67 5.53 -16.96
C ASP A 86 34.85 4.26 -17.17
N ASP A 87 34.59 3.47 -16.11
CA ASP A 87 33.93 2.18 -16.20
C ASP A 87 32.50 2.16 -15.65
N ILE A 88 31.98 3.27 -15.13
CA ILE A 88 30.72 3.31 -14.37
C ILE A 88 29.49 2.92 -15.20
N LEU A 89 29.50 3.22 -16.50
CA LEU A 89 28.41 2.91 -17.44
C LEU A 89 28.59 1.55 -18.14
N SER A 90 29.60 0.76 -17.74
CA SER A 90 29.89 -0.52 -18.38
C SER A 90 29.02 -1.68 -17.86
N GLU A 91 28.91 -2.76 -18.65
CA GLU A 91 28.29 -4.01 -18.20
C GLU A 91 29.08 -4.71 -17.07
N ARG A 92 30.30 -4.25 -16.80
CA ARG A 92 31.20 -4.85 -15.83
C ARG A 92 32.00 -3.79 -15.07
N VAL A 93 31.31 -3.05 -14.22
CA VAL A 93 31.88 -2.07 -13.30
C VAL A 93 32.68 -2.77 -12.20
N LYS A 94 33.93 -2.37 -11.99
CA LYS A 94 34.75 -2.89 -10.90
C LYS A 94 34.45 -2.15 -9.61
N LEU A 95 34.01 -2.88 -8.59
CA LEU A 95 33.76 -2.38 -7.24
C LEU A 95 34.92 -2.75 -6.32
N VAL A 96 35.62 -1.74 -5.82
CA VAL A 96 36.69 -1.86 -4.83
C VAL A 96 36.11 -1.50 -3.46
N LEU A 97 36.37 -2.30 -2.43
CA LEU A 97 35.85 -2.01 -1.09
C LEU A 97 36.37 -0.64 -0.61
N PHE A 98 35.48 0.20 -0.08
CA PHE A 98 35.89 1.46 0.54
C PHE A 98 36.40 1.17 1.95
N GLU A 99 37.68 1.49 2.21
CA GLU A 99 38.35 1.17 3.47
C GLU A 99 38.34 2.35 4.47
N GLY A 100 37.86 3.53 4.05
CA GLY A 100 37.74 4.73 4.88
C GLY A 100 36.41 4.84 5.63
N GLU A 101 36.29 5.89 6.44
CA GLU A 101 35.02 6.31 7.02
C GLU A 101 34.25 7.18 6.03
N VAL A 102 32.95 6.94 5.89
CA VAL A 102 32.07 7.76 5.07
C VAL A 102 31.83 9.08 5.82
N THR A 103 32.46 10.15 5.36
CA THR A 103 32.28 11.53 5.88
C THR A 103 31.12 12.24 5.18
N GLU A 104 30.74 13.43 5.68
CA GLU A 104 29.68 14.25 5.09
C GLU A 104 29.87 14.56 3.60
N ASP A 105 31.11 14.76 3.15
CA ASP A 105 31.42 15.09 1.75
C ASP A 105 31.08 13.93 0.79
N HIS A 106 31.00 12.70 1.29
CA HIS A 106 30.60 11.53 0.51
C HIS A 106 29.08 11.34 0.46
N LEU A 107 28.33 12.06 1.29
CA LEU A 107 26.90 11.83 1.45
C LEU A 107 26.11 12.67 0.44
N PRO A 108 25.11 12.08 -0.22
CA PRO A 108 24.15 12.85 -0.99
C PRO A 108 23.49 13.96 -0.15
N ALA A 109 23.09 15.03 -0.82
CA ALA A 109 22.28 16.07 -0.21
C ALA A 109 21.02 15.48 0.44
N PRO A 110 20.58 16.00 1.60
CA PRO A 110 19.35 15.57 2.22
C PRO A 110 18.14 15.85 1.29
N ARG A 111 17.10 15.01 1.38
CA ARG A 111 15.85 15.13 0.58
C ARG A 111 16.01 14.85 -0.92
N LEU A 112 17.08 14.19 -1.35
CA LEU A 112 17.20 13.70 -2.72
C LEU A 112 16.37 12.42 -2.91
N PHE A 113 15.10 12.58 -3.30
CA PHE A 113 14.17 11.48 -3.57
C PHE A 113 14.26 10.98 -5.01
N SER A 114 13.61 9.85 -5.31
CA SER A 114 13.49 9.33 -6.68
C SER A 114 12.70 10.25 -7.62
N SER A 115 11.84 11.11 -7.08
CA SER A 115 11.17 12.16 -7.87
C SER A 115 12.13 13.22 -8.41
N SER A 116 13.39 13.25 -7.95
CA SER A 116 14.45 14.11 -8.49
C SER A 116 15.26 13.44 -9.59
N HIS A 117 14.88 12.23 -10.03
CA HIS A 117 15.55 11.53 -11.13
C HIS A 117 15.31 12.24 -12.47
N THR A 118 16.28 12.14 -13.36
CA THR A 118 16.20 12.63 -14.74
C THR A 118 15.82 11.55 -15.72
N SER A 119 15.74 10.29 -15.26
CA SER A 119 15.26 9.14 -16.02
C SER A 119 14.13 8.43 -15.28
N ASP A 120 13.20 7.87 -16.06
CA ASP A 120 12.09 7.07 -15.55
C ASP A 120 12.54 5.62 -15.32
N TYR A 121 13.53 5.42 -14.46
CA TYR A 121 13.96 4.06 -14.14
C TYR A 121 13.00 3.38 -13.16
N GLY A 122 12.38 2.31 -13.66
CA GLY A 122 12.23 1.10 -12.86
C GLY A 122 10.97 0.94 -12.02
N PHE A 123 9.88 1.70 -12.25
CA PHE A 123 8.56 1.32 -11.73
C PHE A 123 7.44 1.58 -12.74
N GLU A 124 6.55 0.59 -12.86
CA GLU A 124 5.31 0.68 -13.65
C GLU A 124 4.51 1.90 -13.20
N GLU A 125 4.09 2.75 -14.15
CA GLU A 125 3.18 3.87 -13.90
C GLU A 125 2.02 3.43 -13.00
N GLY A 126 1.73 4.27 -12.00
CA GLY A 126 0.62 4.10 -11.09
C GLY A 126 -0.71 4.09 -11.83
N GLN A 127 -1.79 3.59 -11.20
CA GLN A 127 -3.11 4.02 -11.66
C GLN A 127 -3.20 5.54 -11.46
N SER A 128 -3.62 6.25 -12.51
CA SER A 128 -3.60 7.72 -12.59
C SER A 128 -4.90 8.37 -12.11
N GLY A 129 -5.70 7.66 -11.32
CA GLY A 129 -6.90 8.23 -10.72
C GLY A 129 -6.53 9.06 -9.50
N GLU A 130 -7.24 10.17 -9.32
CA GLU A 130 -7.09 11.06 -8.19
C GLU A 130 -8.47 11.27 -7.55
N GLU A 131 -8.50 11.31 -6.23
CA GLU A 131 -9.67 11.65 -5.42
C GLU A 131 -9.31 12.84 -4.53
N VAL A 132 -10.10 13.91 -4.60
CA VAL A 132 -9.88 15.13 -3.81
C VAL A 132 -10.91 15.20 -2.70
N LEU A 133 -10.46 15.04 -1.46
CA LEU A 133 -11.29 15.18 -0.27
C LEU A 133 -11.08 16.55 0.36
N PHE A 134 -12.15 17.35 0.46
CA PHE A 134 -12.10 18.64 1.14
C PHE A 134 -12.08 18.42 2.64
N VAL A 135 -11.22 19.15 3.34
CA VAL A 135 -11.02 19.04 4.79
C VAL A 135 -11.45 20.36 5.44
N ASP A 136 -12.30 20.27 6.46
CA ASP A 136 -12.75 21.43 7.23
C ASP A 136 -12.87 21.12 8.73
N GLY A 137 -13.01 22.18 9.53
CA GLY A 137 -13.06 22.12 10.99
C GLY A 137 -11.71 21.87 11.66
N GLU A 138 -11.73 21.63 12.97
CA GLU A 138 -10.53 21.32 13.76
C GLU A 138 -10.23 19.82 13.73
N TRP A 139 -8.95 19.46 13.61
CA TRP A 139 -8.49 18.08 13.59
C TRP A 139 -7.37 17.83 14.58
N GLU A 140 -7.51 16.76 15.36
CA GLU A 140 -6.37 16.18 16.06
C GLU A 140 -5.60 15.24 15.10
N MET A 141 -4.27 15.24 15.21
CA MET A 141 -3.41 14.39 14.37
C MET A 141 -3.81 12.90 14.35
N PRO A 142 -4.23 12.28 15.48
CA PRO A 142 -4.70 10.89 15.47
C PRO A 142 -5.97 10.68 14.64
N GLU A 143 -6.90 11.64 14.64
CA GLU A 143 -8.15 11.54 13.90
C GLU A 143 -7.92 11.49 12.39
N PHE A 144 -6.97 12.30 11.90
CA PHE A 144 -6.58 12.30 10.49
C PHE A 144 -6.03 10.93 10.07
N GLY A 145 -5.14 10.36 10.89
CA GLY A 145 -4.57 9.04 10.66
C GLY A 145 -5.64 7.94 10.70
N ASP A 146 -6.58 8.03 11.64
CA ASP A 146 -7.67 7.06 11.77
C ASP A 146 -8.66 7.14 10.59
N PHE A 147 -9.06 8.35 10.18
CA PHE A 147 -9.89 8.55 9.00
C PHE A 147 -9.23 7.95 7.75
N TYR A 148 -8.00 8.38 7.44
CA TYR A 148 -7.27 7.93 6.26
C TYR A 148 -7.09 6.40 6.26
N SER A 149 -6.78 5.82 7.41
CA SER A 149 -6.64 4.36 7.59
C SER A 149 -7.94 3.61 7.30
N ARG A 150 -9.08 4.08 7.84
CA ARG A 150 -10.39 3.41 7.65
C ARG A 150 -10.93 3.60 6.24
N TYR A 151 -10.77 4.80 5.67
CA TYR A 151 -11.11 5.09 4.28
C TYR A 151 -10.30 4.21 3.32
N SER A 152 -8.97 4.17 3.51
CA SER A 152 -8.06 3.29 2.76
C SER A 152 -8.42 1.81 2.89
N ASP A 153 -8.81 1.35 4.08
CA ASP A 153 -9.20 -0.04 4.29
C ASP A 153 -10.43 -0.44 3.45
N VAL A 154 -11.44 0.45 3.30
CA VAL A 154 -12.61 0.19 2.44
C VAL A 154 -12.21 0.21 0.97
N TYR A 155 -11.39 1.17 0.53
CA TYR A 155 -10.82 1.17 -0.82
C TYR A 155 -10.08 -0.14 -1.13
N LEU A 156 -9.20 -0.58 -0.23
CA LEU A 156 -8.39 -1.79 -0.41
C LEU A 156 -9.26 -3.05 -0.50
N PHE A 157 -10.39 -3.06 0.21
CA PHE A 157 -11.37 -4.13 0.10
C PHE A 157 -12.00 -4.16 -1.30
N LEU A 158 -12.50 -3.02 -1.80
CA LEU A 158 -13.10 -2.93 -3.14
C LEU A 158 -12.11 -3.34 -4.24
N ALA A 159 -10.89 -2.79 -4.20
CA ALA A 159 -9.80 -3.14 -5.11
C ALA A 159 -9.48 -4.65 -5.09
N SER A 160 -9.52 -5.26 -3.92
CA SER A 160 -9.26 -6.69 -3.75
C SER A 160 -10.35 -7.55 -4.39
N ILE A 161 -11.63 -7.17 -4.24
CA ILE A 161 -12.75 -7.91 -4.86
C ILE A 161 -12.70 -7.79 -6.38
N GLU A 162 -12.50 -6.59 -6.90
CA GLU A 162 -12.36 -6.34 -8.35
C GLU A 162 -11.21 -7.14 -8.95
N ARG A 163 -10.05 -7.14 -8.29
CA ARG A 163 -8.88 -7.91 -8.74
C ARG A 163 -9.13 -9.41 -8.83
N VAL A 164 -9.94 -9.97 -7.93
CA VAL A 164 -10.21 -11.41 -7.92
C VAL A 164 -11.23 -11.80 -8.97
N THR A 165 -12.17 -10.91 -9.28
CA THR A 165 -13.22 -11.13 -10.28
C THR A 165 -12.74 -10.87 -11.71
N ASP A 166 -11.74 -9.99 -11.88
CA ASP A 166 -11.12 -9.74 -13.18
C ASP A 166 -10.35 -10.98 -13.69
N LYS A 167 -10.81 -11.51 -14.82
CA LYS A 167 -10.22 -12.67 -15.51
C LYS A 167 -8.89 -12.34 -16.20
N SER A 168 -8.61 -11.07 -16.46
CA SER A 168 -7.35 -10.59 -17.03
C SER A 168 -6.19 -10.73 -16.03
N VAL A 169 -6.51 -10.71 -14.72
CA VAL A 169 -5.53 -10.83 -13.64
C VAL A 169 -5.03 -12.27 -13.52
N SER A 170 -3.71 -12.42 -13.43
CA SER A 170 -3.07 -13.73 -13.30
C SER A 170 -3.59 -14.53 -12.09
N GLN A 171 -3.68 -15.85 -12.24
CA GLN A 171 -4.16 -16.75 -11.18
C GLN A 171 -3.34 -16.60 -9.89
N VAL A 172 -2.02 -16.38 -10.01
CA VAL A 172 -1.13 -16.16 -8.86
C VAL A 172 -1.52 -14.89 -8.10
N ALA A 173 -1.83 -13.80 -8.79
CA ALA A 173 -2.24 -12.56 -8.16
C ALA A 173 -3.61 -12.70 -7.46
N ARG A 174 -4.57 -13.37 -8.09
CA ARG A 174 -5.88 -13.67 -7.49
C ARG A 174 -5.75 -14.54 -6.24
N SER A 175 -4.89 -15.56 -6.29
CA SER A 175 -4.60 -16.44 -5.15
C SER A 175 -4.00 -15.70 -3.94
N ARG A 176 -3.22 -14.63 -4.14
CA ARG A 176 -2.70 -13.81 -3.03
C ARG A 176 -3.82 -13.10 -2.26
N VAL A 177 -4.80 -12.54 -2.98
CA VAL A 177 -5.96 -11.89 -2.36
C VAL A 177 -6.84 -12.94 -1.67
N GLN A 178 -7.08 -14.07 -2.32
CA GLN A 178 -7.81 -15.18 -1.71
C GLN A 178 -7.14 -15.64 -0.41
N SER A 179 -5.82 -15.81 -0.41
CA SER A 179 -5.04 -16.17 0.78
C SER A 179 -5.17 -15.11 1.88
N ALA A 180 -5.17 -13.81 1.55
CA ALA A 180 -5.38 -12.76 2.55
C ALA A 180 -6.74 -12.91 3.27
N ILE A 181 -7.80 -13.23 2.52
CA ILE A 181 -9.16 -13.47 3.05
C ILE A 181 -9.24 -14.75 3.88
N THR A 182 -8.65 -15.84 3.39
CA THR A 182 -8.78 -17.15 4.06
C THR A 182 -7.75 -17.35 5.17
N SER A 183 -6.65 -16.59 5.22
CA SER A 183 -5.50 -16.79 6.14
C SER A 183 -5.86 -16.64 7.62
N LYS A 184 -6.89 -15.86 7.95
CA LYS A 184 -7.19 -15.49 9.34
C LYS A 184 -8.25 -16.42 9.95
N PRO A 185 -8.16 -16.70 11.27
CA PRO A 185 -9.18 -17.46 11.99
C PRO A 185 -10.40 -16.62 12.41
N PHE A 186 -10.31 -15.28 12.32
CA PHE A 186 -11.37 -14.33 12.69
C PHE A 186 -11.93 -14.51 14.13
N LYS A 187 -11.04 -14.72 15.11
CA LYS A 187 -11.40 -14.95 16.53
C LYS A 187 -11.45 -13.69 17.40
N GLY A 188 -11.35 -12.49 16.82
CA GLY A 188 -11.37 -11.24 17.59
C GLY A 188 -10.87 -10.03 16.80
N GLY A 189 -10.77 -8.89 17.50
CA GLY A 189 -10.41 -7.57 16.95
C GLY A 189 -9.17 -7.58 16.05
N GLY A 190 -8.07 -8.18 16.54
CA GLY A 190 -6.79 -8.23 15.82
C GLY A 190 -6.83 -9.01 14.50
N SER A 191 -7.75 -9.98 14.35
CA SER A 191 -7.92 -10.70 13.08
C SER A 191 -8.43 -9.78 11.97
N TYR A 192 -9.26 -8.80 12.32
CA TYR A 192 -9.80 -7.84 11.36
C TYR A 192 -8.74 -6.84 10.92
N GLY A 193 -7.97 -6.24 11.84
CA GLY A 193 -6.84 -5.38 11.45
C GLY A 193 -5.83 -6.13 10.55
N GLY A 194 -5.55 -7.39 10.92
CA GLY A 194 -4.71 -8.27 10.12
C GLY A 194 -5.26 -8.57 8.72
N LEU A 195 -6.58 -8.68 8.52
CA LEU A 195 -7.18 -8.86 7.20
C LEU A 195 -6.80 -7.71 6.25
N PHE A 196 -7.05 -6.45 6.64
CA PHE A 196 -6.79 -5.32 5.74
C PHE A 196 -5.30 -5.09 5.51
N SER A 197 -4.47 -5.40 6.52
CA SER A 197 -3.01 -5.47 6.35
C SER A 197 -2.59 -6.52 5.32
N ASP A 198 -3.26 -7.67 5.29
CA ASP A 198 -3.00 -8.72 4.32
C ASP A 198 -3.52 -8.36 2.92
N LEU A 199 -4.71 -7.75 2.82
CA LEU A 199 -5.26 -7.23 1.55
C LEU A 199 -4.33 -6.18 0.94
N ARG A 200 -3.87 -5.21 1.75
CA ARG A 200 -2.87 -4.23 1.33
C ARG A 200 -1.61 -4.90 0.77
N ARG A 201 -1.13 -5.97 1.41
CA ARG A 201 0.07 -6.70 0.94
C ARG A 201 -0.18 -7.53 -0.32
N ALA A 202 -1.40 -8.04 -0.50
CA ALA A 202 -1.80 -8.82 -1.66
C ALA A 202 -1.89 -7.97 -2.93
N LEU A 203 -2.28 -6.70 -2.81
CA LEU A 203 -2.33 -5.76 -3.93
C LEU A 203 -0.94 -5.23 -4.31
N PRO A 204 -0.63 -5.08 -5.62
CA PRO A 204 0.52 -4.31 -6.10
C PRO A 204 0.53 -2.90 -5.52
N TYR A 205 1.72 -2.30 -5.36
CA TYR A 205 1.83 -0.98 -4.72
C TYR A 205 1.06 0.12 -5.47
N ARG A 206 1.07 0.07 -6.81
CA ARG A 206 0.37 1.00 -7.70
C ARG A 206 -1.15 0.97 -7.65
N GLU A 207 -1.73 -0.11 -7.11
CA GLU A 207 -3.18 -0.28 -6.96
C GLU A 207 -3.64 0.09 -5.54
N ARG A 208 -2.71 0.49 -4.66
CA ARG A 208 -3.04 0.88 -3.29
C ARG A 208 -3.33 2.37 -3.26
N PRO A 209 -4.27 2.82 -2.41
CA PRO A 209 -4.49 4.24 -2.23
C PRO A 209 -3.24 4.84 -1.56
N GLY A 210 -2.80 5.97 -2.11
CA GLY A 210 -1.67 6.74 -1.61
C GLY A 210 -2.08 8.18 -1.37
N LEU A 211 -1.55 8.78 -0.31
CA LEU A 211 -1.65 10.22 -0.11
C LEU A 211 -0.61 10.88 -1.02
N ASP A 212 -1.05 11.75 -1.92
CA ASP A 212 -0.16 12.52 -2.79
C ASP A 212 0.13 13.88 -2.16
N LYS A 213 -0.93 14.65 -1.91
CA LYS A 213 -0.83 16.00 -1.36
C LYS A 213 -1.83 16.23 -0.25
N ILE A 214 -1.41 17.05 0.71
CA ILE A 214 -2.28 17.56 1.75
C ILE A 214 -2.05 19.06 1.86
N ASN A 215 -3.11 19.84 1.66
CA ASN A 215 -3.15 21.24 2.05
C ASN A 215 -4.03 21.35 3.29
N TYR A 216 -3.40 21.26 4.46
CA TYR A 216 -4.12 21.46 5.71
C TYR A 216 -4.31 22.96 5.98
N ALA A 217 -5.50 23.42 5.65
CA ALA A 217 -6.09 24.70 6.02
C ALA A 217 -7.57 24.44 6.32
N SER A 218 -8.28 25.34 6.99
CA SER A 218 -9.75 25.28 7.09
C SER A 218 -10.29 26.50 6.31
N PRO A 219 -10.82 26.31 5.08
CA PRO A 219 -10.93 25.05 4.33
C PRO A 219 -9.60 24.62 3.66
N GLY A 220 -9.43 23.31 3.49
CA GLY A 220 -8.25 22.65 2.92
C GLY A 220 -8.62 21.43 2.09
N HIS A 221 -7.64 20.64 1.65
CA HIS A 221 -7.89 19.44 0.85
C HIS A 221 -6.81 18.36 1.01
N MET A 222 -7.20 17.13 0.70
CA MET A 222 -6.35 15.95 0.60
C MET A 222 -6.51 15.33 -0.78
N GLU A 223 -5.40 15.17 -1.50
CA GLU A 223 -5.36 14.50 -2.80
C GLU A 223 -4.86 13.07 -2.59
N ILE A 224 -5.70 12.09 -2.97
CA ILE A 224 -5.42 10.66 -2.82
C ILE A 224 -5.34 10.04 -4.21
N ILE A 225 -4.22 9.39 -4.51
CA ILE A 225 -3.99 8.67 -5.76
C ILE A 225 -4.46 7.22 -5.69
N GLY A 226 -5.02 6.71 -6.78
CA GLY A 226 -5.58 5.36 -6.89
C GLY A 226 -6.36 5.10 -8.19
N ASN A 227 -7.34 4.21 -8.13
CA ASN A 227 -8.25 3.89 -9.23
C ASN A 227 -9.51 4.74 -9.09
N SER A 228 -9.81 5.56 -10.11
CA SER A 228 -10.99 6.43 -10.14
C SER A 228 -12.31 5.67 -10.06
N GLU A 229 -12.40 4.47 -10.65
CA GLU A 229 -13.63 3.65 -10.57
C GLU A 229 -13.88 3.18 -9.13
N ILE A 230 -12.82 2.79 -8.43
CA ILE A 230 -12.90 2.36 -7.03
C ILE A 230 -13.25 3.54 -6.13
N PHE A 231 -12.71 4.72 -6.39
CA PHE A 231 -13.07 5.93 -5.67
C PHE A 231 -14.54 6.31 -5.86
N GLY A 232 -15.06 6.33 -7.10
CA GLY A 232 -16.48 6.59 -7.36
C GLY A 232 -17.41 5.56 -6.69
N ARG A 233 -16.99 4.29 -6.62
CA ARG A 233 -17.72 3.27 -5.83
C ARG A 233 -17.68 3.59 -4.34
N LEU A 234 -16.52 3.97 -3.79
CA LEU A 234 -16.36 4.32 -2.38
C LEU A 234 -17.19 5.55 -2.00
N GLU A 235 -17.19 6.59 -2.83
CA GLU A 235 -18.07 7.76 -2.70
C GLU A 235 -19.54 7.31 -2.64
N GLY A 236 -19.97 6.49 -3.60
CA GLY A 236 -21.33 5.92 -3.62
C GLY A 236 -21.67 5.12 -2.35
N LEU A 237 -20.73 4.37 -1.78
CA LEU A 237 -20.92 3.67 -0.50
C LEU A 237 -21.08 4.65 0.67
N VAL A 238 -20.24 5.69 0.74
CA VAL A 238 -20.30 6.71 1.79
C VAL A 238 -21.63 7.45 1.71
N GLN A 239 -22.02 7.93 0.53
CA GLN A 239 -23.29 8.64 0.33
C GLN A 239 -24.48 7.74 0.70
N ASN A 240 -24.48 6.49 0.22
CA ASN A 240 -25.52 5.52 0.58
C ASN A 240 -25.59 5.27 2.10
N PHE A 241 -24.43 5.23 2.77
CA PHE A 241 -24.37 5.06 4.21
C PHE A 241 -24.95 6.27 4.96
N LEU A 242 -24.65 7.49 4.51
CA LEU A 242 -25.20 8.72 5.10
C LEU A 242 -26.72 8.76 4.97
N ASP A 243 -27.24 8.47 3.78
CA ASP A 243 -28.67 8.53 3.47
C ASP A 243 -29.50 7.45 4.18
N HIS A 244 -28.93 6.26 4.37
CA HIS A 244 -29.65 5.08 4.89
C HIS A 244 -29.05 4.51 6.18
N SER A 245 -28.31 5.34 6.94
CA SER A 245 -27.53 4.92 8.12
C SER A 245 -28.32 4.05 9.10
N LYS A 246 -29.55 4.44 9.45
CA LYS A 246 -30.42 3.71 10.37
C LYS A 246 -30.73 2.29 9.89
N GLU A 247 -31.13 2.14 8.64
CA GLU A 247 -31.53 0.86 8.06
C GLU A 247 -30.34 -0.08 7.90
N ILE A 248 -29.18 0.44 7.52
CA ILE A 248 -27.93 -0.33 7.44
C ILE A 248 -27.52 -0.80 8.84
N HIS A 249 -27.58 0.10 9.83
CA HIS A 249 -27.25 -0.20 11.23
C HIS A 249 -28.13 -1.32 11.80
N GLU A 250 -29.45 -1.29 11.54
CA GLU A 250 -30.37 -2.33 11.98
C GLU A 250 -30.01 -3.72 11.43
N VAL A 251 -29.67 -3.82 10.15
CA VAL A 251 -29.28 -5.09 9.52
C VAL A 251 -27.92 -5.56 10.07
N HIS A 252 -26.96 -4.65 10.23
CA HIS A 252 -25.68 -4.94 10.87
C HIS A 252 -25.88 -5.50 12.28
N ASP A 253 -26.66 -4.82 13.12
CA ASP A 253 -26.88 -5.17 14.51
C ASP A 253 -27.62 -6.48 14.67
N LYS A 254 -28.57 -6.76 13.78
CA LYS A 254 -29.26 -8.06 13.72
C LYS A 254 -28.27 -9.19 13.45
N LEU A 255 -27.42 -9.06 12.43
CA LEU A 255 -26.40 -10.06 12.10
C LEU A 255 -25.37 -10.21 13.24
N ARG A 256 -24.83 -9.10 13.73
CA ARG A 256 -23.83 -9.08 14.81
C ARG A 256 -24.38 -9.67 16.10
N SER A 257 -25.60 -9.33 16.48
CA SER A 257 -26.26 -9.83 17.69
C SER A 257 -26.44 -11.34 17.63
N PHE A 258 -26.86 -11.87 16.49
CA PHE A 258 -26.96 -13.32 16.28
C PHE A 258 -25.60 -14.00 16.43
N LEU A 259 -24.55 -13.50 15.76
CA LEU A 259 -23.21 -14.08 15.85
C LEU A 259 -22.62 -13.98 17.27
N SER A 260 -22.94 -12.91 17.99
CA SER A 260 -22.50 -12.71 19.37
C SER A 260 -23.20 -13.66 20.34
N LYS A 261 -24.54 -13.74 20.29
CA LYS A 261 -25.34 -14.61 21.16
C LYS A 261 -25.03 -16.08 20.93
N GLY A 262 -24.78 -16.48 19.67
CA GLY A 262 -24.34 -17.83 19.32
C GLY A 262 -22.84 -18.11 19.56
N GLY A 263 -22.07 -17.15 20.07
CA GLY A 263 -20.62 -17.31 20.30
C GLY A 263 -19.75 -17.37 19.04
N PHE A 264 -20.35 -17.31 17.85
CA PHE A 264 -19.68 -17.44 16.55
C PHE A 264 -18.64 -16.36 16.28
N LEU A 265 -18.73 -15.18 16.91
CA LEU A 265 -17.70 -14.15 16.82
C LEU A 265 -16.32 -14.62 17.36
N LYS A 266 -16.30 -15.52 18.36
CA LYS A 266 -15.08 -16.01 19.01
C LYS A 266 -14.58 -17.34 18.42
N VAL A 267 -15.42 -18.05 17.67
CA VAL A 267 -15.10 -19.33 17.05
C VAL A 267 -14.13 -19.15 15.88
N ASN A 268 -13.29 -20.16 15.64
CA ASN A 268 -12.47 -20.22 14.42
C ASN A 268 -13.40 -20.26 13.21
N ALA A 269 -13.43 -19.18 12.44
CA ALA A 269 -14.33 -19.12 11.30
C ALA A 269 -14.01 -20.19 10.25
N ARG A 270 -12.79 -20.74 10.21
CA ARG A 270 -12.35 -21.77 9.25
C ARG A 270 -12.94 -23.15 9.46
N THR A 271 -13.38 -23.47 10.66
CA THR A 271 -13.98 -24.76 11.00
C THR A 271 -15.32 -24.53 11.70
N PRO A 272 -16.28 -23.86 11.04
CA PRO A 272 -17.54 -23.52 11.67
C PRO A 272 -18.44 -24.75 11.68
N THR A 273 -19.04 -25.06 12.82
CA THR A 273 -20.18 -25.98 12.89
C THR A 273 -21.43 -25.13 13.08
N LEU A 274 -22.22 -24.99 12.02
CA LEU A 274 -23.51 -24.31 12.05
C LEU A 274 -24.62 -25.34 11.76
N SER A 275 -25.73 -25.26 12.49
CA SER A 275 -26.96 -25.96 12.10
C SER A 275 -27.50 -25.38 10.78
N GLN A 276 -28.40 -26.11 10.10
CA GLN A 276 -29.03 -25.62 8.86
C GLN A 276 -29.78 -24.31 9.07
N GLU A 277 -30.47 -24.15 10.20
CA GLU A 277 -31.15 -22.91 10.57
C GLU A 277 -30.16 -21.75 10.76
N GLN A 278 -29.06 -22.00 11.47
CA GLN A 278 -28.02 -21.00 11.70
C GLN A 278 -27.35 -20.59 10.39
N LEU A 279 -27.05 -21.56 9.53
CA LEU A 279 -26.52 -21.33 8.18
C LEU A 279 -27.46 -20.44 7.37
N GLY A 280 -28.75 -20.77 7.32
CA GLY A 280 -29.76 -19.98 6.62
C GLY A 280 -29.86 -18.55 7.14
N PHE A 281 -29.82 -18.37 8.47
CA PHE A 281 -29.82 -17.04 9.09
C PHE A 281 -28.59 -16.21 8.70
N VAL A 282 -27.39 -16.80 8.79
CA VAL A 282 -26.13 -16.11 8.45
C VAL A 282 -26.10 -15.72 6.98
N VAL A 283 -26.48 -16.63 6.08
CA VAL A 283 -26.54 -16.35 4.63
C VAL A 283 -27.51 -15.22 4.32
N SER A 284 -28.75 -15.30 4.84
CA SER A 284 -29.79 -14.31 4.58
C SER A 284 -29.40 -12.92 5.06
N ASN A 285 -28.94 -12.79 6.31
CA ASN A 285 -28.59 -11.48 6.87
C ASN A 285 -27.25 -10.93 6.32
N SER A 286 -26.33 -11.80 5.88
CA SER A 286 -25.11 -11.36 5.20
C SER A 286 -25.41 -10.80 3.81
N LYS A 287 -26.29 -11.46 3.03
CA LYS A 287 -26.79 -10.91 1.76
C LYS A 287 -27.53 -9.60 1.96
N ALA A 288 -28.38 -9.52 2.98
CA ALA A 288 -29.09 -8.29 3.31
C ALA A 288 -28.11 -7.15 3.63
N LEU A 289 -27.08 -7.40 4.44
CA LEU A 289 -26.08 -6.38 4.78
C LEU A 289 -25.29 -5.93 3.54
N ASP A 290 -24.80 -6.87 2.73
CA ASP A 290 -24.09 -6.59 1.48
C ASP A 290 -24.92 -5.72 0.51
N ALA A 291 -26.20 -6.08 0.31
CA ALA A 291 -27.12 -5.35 -0.54
C ALA A 291 -27.46 -3.96 0.02
N ARG A 292 -27.71 -3.83 1.34
CA ARG A 292 -28.00 -2.53 1.97
C ARG A 292 -26.81 -1.58 1.93
N LEU A 293 -25.59 -2.12 2.03
CA LEU A 293 -24.38 -1.35 1.85
C LEU A 293 -24.13 -0.98 0.38
N LYS A 294 -24.74 -1.67 -0.59
CA LYS A 294 -24.43 -1.62 -2.03
C LYS A 294 -23.00 -2.05 -2.36
N LEU A 295 -22.48 -3.04 -1.64
CA LEU A 295 -21.17 -3.62 -1.92
C LEU A 295 -21.17 -4.55 -3.14
N GLU A 296 -22.28 -5.28 -3.32
CA GLU A 296 -22.47 -6.29 -4.37
C GLU A 296 -21.38 -7.38 -4.37
N ALA A 297 -20.78 -7.65 -3.22
CA ALA A 297 -19.60 -8.50 -3.08
C ALA A 297 -19.93 -9.89 -2.50
N TYR A 298 -21.18 -10.16 -2.12
CA TYR A 298 -21.53 -11.37 -1.38
C TYR A 298 -21.16 -12.66 -2.13
N SER A 299 -21.51 -12.77 -3.41
CA SER A 299 -21.21 -13.96 -4.22
C SER A 299 -19.71 -14.20 -4.35
N ASP A 300 -18.97 -13.14 -4.61
CA ASP A 300 -17.51 -13.21 -4.78
C ASP A 300 -16.85 -13.59 -3.46
N LEU A 301 -17.28 -12.99 -2.36
CA LEU A 301 -16.80 -13.36 -1.03
C LEU A 301 -17.09 -14.81 -0.69
N VAL A 302 -18.25 -15.35 -1.04
CA VAL A 302 -18.56 -16.79 -0.84
C VAL A 302 -17.61 -17.66 -1.66
N GLN A 303 -17.34 -17.30 -2.91
CA GLN A 303 -16.41 -18.06 -3.76
C GLN A 303 -14.97 -17.99 -3.21
N ILE A 304 -14.51 -16.79 -2.87
CA ILE A 304 -13.14 -16.54 -2.38
C ILE A 304 -12.91 -17.17 -1.01
N SER A 305 -13.92 -17.17 -0.15
CA SER A 305 -13.85 -17.76 1.20
C SER A 305 -14.02 -19.28 1.20
N GLU A 306 -13.95 -19.96 0.06
CA GLU A 306 -14.11 -21.42 -0.05
C GLU A 306 -15.46 -21.88 0.52
N GLN A 307 -16.54 -21.14 0.19
CA GLN A 307 -17.91 -21.37 0.66
C GLN A 307 -18.12 -21.12 2.17
N ASN A 308 -17.18 -20.45 2.83
CA ASN A 308 -17.25 -20.21 4.27
C ASN A 308 -18.09 -18.99 4.62
N VAL A 309 -19.40 -19.19 4.78
CA VAL A 309 -20.36 -18.12 5.07
C VAL A 309 -20.06 -17.35 6.37
N LEU A 310 -19.42 -17.97 7.35
CA LEU A 310 -19.09 -17.31 8.62
C LEU A 310 -17.92 -16.34 8.44
N VAL A 311 -16.95 -16.68 7.58
CA VAL A 311 -15.90 -15.75 7.15
C VAL A 311 -16.53 -14.58 6.41
N VAL A 312 -17.42 -14.83 5.44
CA VAL A 312 -18.12 -13.76 4.69
C VAL A 312 -18.85 -12.79 5.64
N ALA A 313 -19.67 -13.32 6.54
CA ALA A 313 -20.41 -12.50 7.51
C ALA A 313 -19.47 -11.63 8.35
N LYS A 314 -18.37 -12.20 8.85
CA LYS A 314 -17.38 -11.48 9.65
C LYS A 314 -16.62 -10.41 8.86
N ILE A 315 -16.36 -10.64 7.58
CA ILE A 315 -15.74 -9.65 6.68
C ILE A 315 -16.71 -8.49 6.46
N LEU A 316 -17.98 -8.75 6.15
CA LEU A 316 -18.99 -7.70 5.97
C LEU A 316 -19.16 -6.85 7.22
N LEU A 317 -19.20 -7.45 8.41
CA LEU A 317 -19.21 -6.71 9.69
C LEU A 317 -17.93 -5.87 9.90
N ALA A 318 -16.79 -6.29 9.33
CA ALA A 318 -15.53 -5.55 9.44
C ALA A 318 -15.45 -4.38 8.47
N VAL A 319 -16.02 -4.53 7.26
CA VAL A 319 -16.16 -3.47 6.26
C VAL A 319 -17.17 -2.42 6.73
N TYR A 320 -18.36 -2.85 7.21
CA TYR A 320 -19.37 -1.96 7.81
C TYR A 320 -18.75 -1.01 8.83
N ARG A 321 -18.01 -1.54 9.83
CA ARG A 321 -17.42 -0.71 10.90
C ARG A 321 -16.40 0.32 10.41
N ARG A 322 -15.74 0.06 9.28
CA ARG A 322 -14.76 0.97 8.69
C ARG A 322 -15.44 2.06 7.89
N LEU A 323 -16.44 1.67 7.10
CA LEU A 323 -17.28 2.60 6.38
C LEU A 323 -18.01 3.52 7.35
N GLU A 324 -18.68 2.98 8.37
CA GLU A 324 -19.32 3.74 9.44
C GLU A 324 -18.35 4.75 10.07
N PHE A 325 -17.14 4.32 10.42
CA PHE A 325 -16.16 5.22 11.00
C PHE A 325 -15.75 6.34 10.04
N ALA A 326 -15.45 6.03 8.79
CA ALA A 326 -15.07 7.03 7.78
C ALA A 326 -16.23 8.00 7.49
N SER A 327 -17.44 7.49 7.27
CA SER A 327 -18.66 8.26 7.00
C SER A 327 -19.02 9.23 8.11
N ARG A 328 -18.60 9.00 9.37
CA ARG A 328 -18.83 9.98 10.47
C ARG A 328 -18.16 11.32 10.20
N PHE A 329 -17.00 11.36 9.55
CA PHE A 329 -16.32 12.62 9.25
C PHE A 329 -17.06 13.41 8.16
N PHE A 330 -17.64 12.71 7.18
CA PHE A 330 -18.53 13.32 6.19
C PHE A 330 -19.82 13.85 6.84
N ALA A 331 -20.45 13.05 7.71
CA ALA A 331 -21.65 13.46 8.43
C ALA A 331 -21.42 14.68 9.35
N GLN A 332 -20.20 14.85 9.85
CA GLN A 332 -19.80 16.00 10.67
C GLN A 332 -19.46 17.25 9.84
N GLY A 333 -19.43 17.16 8.51
CA GLY A 333 -18.99 18.23 7.62
C GLY A 333 -17.48 18.48 7.66
N ARG A 334 -16.70 17.58 8.25
CA ARG A 334 -15.23 17.71 8.35
C ARG A 334 -14.52 17.20 7.11
N ILE A 335 -15.16 16.30 6.37
CA ILE A 335 -14.74 15.84 5.05
C ILE A 335 -15.89 16.05 4.06
N GLY A 336 -15.57 16.46 2.84
CA GLY A 336 -16.50 16.48 1.72
C GLY A 336 -15.88 15.92 0.44
N PHE A 337 -16.72 15.33 -0.41
CA PHE A 337 -16.38 15.14 -1.83
C PHE A 337 -16.46 16.49 -2.55
N GLU A 338 -15.91 16.58 -3.76
CA GLU A 338 -15.85 17.82 -4.55
C GLU A 338 -17.22 18.54 -4.60
N GLN A 339 -17.18 19.88 -4.43
CA GLN A 339 -18.31 20.75 -4.02
C GLN A 339 -19.69 20.28 -4.49
N SER A 340 -20.42 19.62 -3.60
CA SER A 340 -21.88 19.45 -3.70
C SER A 340 -22.62 20.62 -3.07
#